data_AF-A0A1D2N1X9-F1
#
_entry.id   AF-A0A1D2N1X9-F1
#
_cell.length_a   1.000
_cell.length_b   1.000
_cell.length_c   1.000
_cell.angle_alpha   90.00
_cell.angle_beta   90.00
_cell.angle_gamma   90.00
#
_symmetry.space_group_name_H-M   'P 1'
#
loop_
_entity.id
_entity.type
_entity.pdbx_description
1 polymer ?
#
loop_
_entity_poly.entity_id
_entity_poly.type
_entity_poly.pdbx_seq_one_letter_code
_entity_poly.pdbx_strand_id
1 'polypeptide(L)'
;MCASSAHTQLQIALTKYNILKSDKEKIRAELAGGAWCPLRQVANGVKEYLEIDFVGEYRISQTETQGRFGNGLGREFVEQFQLEYWRNSLSRWVPYKDHLGRTYFRVPTQ
;
A
#
# COMPACT_ATOMS: atom_id res chain seq x y z
N MET A 1 -8.90 -7.42 -13.07
CA MET A 1 -9.25 -8.30 -11.93
C MET A 1 -8.23 -8.06 -10.84
N CYS A 2 -8.68 -7.88 -9.60
CA CYS A 2 -7.79 -7.76 -8.45
C CYS A 2 -7.16 -9.12 -8.21
N ALA A 3 -5.83 -9.20 -8.16
CA ALA A 3 -5.16 -10.48 -8.04
C ALA A 3 -5.38 -11.04 -6.62
N SER A 4 -6.06 -12.18 -6.54
CA SER A 4 -6.29 -12.95 -5.30
C SER A 4 -5.07 -13.81 -4.94
N SER A 5 -3.89 -13.22 -4.82
CA SER A 5 -2.68 -14.00 -4.53
C SER A 5 -2.18 -13.77 -3.11
N ALA A 6 -1.92 -14.88 -2.41
CA ALA A 6 -1.25 -14.97 -1.12
C ALA A 6 0.20 -14.40 -1.09
N HIS A 7 0.66 -13.89 -2.24
CA HIS A 7 1.94 -13.22 -2.39
C HIS A 7 1.78 -11.79 -2.89
N THR A 8 0.68 -11.13 -2.54
CA THR A 8 0.56 -9.69 -2.78
C THR A 8 1.42 -8.97 -1.77
N GLN A 9 2.61 -8.54 -2.21
CA GLN A 9 3.43 -7.57 -1.52
C GLN A 9 3.00 -6.19 -2.02
N LEU A 10 2.22 -5.47 -1.23
CA LEU A 10 1.99 -4.05 -1.48
C LEU A 10 3.19 -3.27 -0.96
N GLN A 11 3.65 -2.29 -1.71
CA GLN A 11 4.47 -1.26 -1.11
C GLN A 11 3.65 0.01 -0.97
N ILE A 12 3.65 0.58 0.23
CA ILE A 12 3.15 1.94 0.43
C ILE A 12 4.37 2.85 0.40
N ALA A 13 4.39 3.71 -0.61
CA ALA A 13 5.42 4.67 -0.90
C ALA A 13 4.93 6.05 -0.43
N LEU A 14 5.75 6.78 0.33
CA LEU A 14 5.39 8.10 0.84
C LEU A 14 6.27 9.17 0.23
N THR A 15 5.68 10.16 -0.47
CA THR A 15 6.42 11.22 -1.16
C THR A 15 6.00 12.62 -0.77
N LYS A 16 6.69 13.58 -1.40
CA LYS A 16 6.50 15.02 -1.29
C LYS A 16 6.27 15.63 -2.70
N TYR A 17 5.50 15.03 -3.60
CA TYR A 17 5.04 15.68 -4.85
C TYR A 17 3.74 15.08 -5.38
N ASN A 18 2.83 15.97 -5.84
CA ASN A 18 1.48 15.65 -6.29
C ASN A 18 1.47 14.48 -7.27
N ILE A 19 1.03 13.31 -6.81
CA ILE A 19 0.55 12.25 -7.69
C ILE A 19 -0.98 12.32 -7.71
N LEU A 20 -1.53 12.06 -8.90
CA LEU A 20 -2.97 11.94 -9.13
C LEU A 20 -3.58 10.99 -8.10
N LYS A 21 -4.27 11.56 -7.11
CA LYS A 21 -5.00 10.81 -6.09
C LYS A 21 -6.10 10.00 -6.78
N SER A 22 -6.04 8.68 -6.71
CA SER A 22 -7.10 7.84 -7.24
C SER A 22 -8.11 7.55 -6.13
N ASP A 23 -9.40 7.65 -6.46
CA ASP A 23 -10.48 7.43 -5.49
C ASP A 23 -10.61 5.95 -5.05
N LYS A 24 -9.92 5.04 -5.75
CA LYS A 24 -9.94 3.59 -5.49
C LYS A 24 -9.16 3.19 -4.24
N GLU A 25 -8.33 4.08 -3.70
CA GLU A 25 -7.35 3.80 -2.65
C GLU A 25 -7.81 4.28 -1.28
N LYS A 26 -8.98 4.91 -1.24
CA LYS A 26 -9.57 5.43 -0.02
C LYS A 26 -10.14 4.29 0.80
N ILE A 27 -9.73 4.25 2.07
CA ILE A 27 -10.29 3.31 3.02
C ILE A 27 -11.78 3.57 3.25
N ARG A 28 -12.53 2.50 3.48
CA ARG A 28 -13.99 2.50 3.69
C ARG A 28 -14.77 3.09 2.52
N ALA A 29 -14.25 2.98 1.30
CA ALA A 29 -14.90 3.47 0.09
C ALA A 29 -15.09 2.35 -0.94
N GLU A 30 -16.26 2.30 -1.58
CA GLU A 30 -16.60 1.36 -2.66
C GLU A 30 -16.54 2.01 -4.06
N LEU A 31 -15.80 3.12 -4.20
CA LEU A 31 -15.71 3.86 -5.45
C LEU A 31 -14.90 3.08 -6.50
N ALA A 32 -15.33 3.19 -7.77
CA ALA A 32 -14.57 2.73 -8.94
C ALA A 32 -14.00 1.30 -8.84
N GLY A 33 -14.76 0.36 -8.25
CA GLY A 33 -14.39 -1.05 -8.09
C GLY A 33 -14.02 -1.47 -6.67
N GLY A 34 -14.02 -0.53 -5.71
CA GLY A 34 -13.97 -0.79 -4.26
C GLY A 34 -12.61 -1.14 -3.68
N ALA A 35 -11.55 -1.11 -4.48
CA ALA A 35 -10.16 -1.13 -4.02
C ALA A 35 -9.20 -0.76 -5.17
N TRP A 36 -7.97 -0.42 -4.80
CA TRP A 36 -6.85 -0.45 -5.73
C TRP A 36 -6.41 -1.88 -6.02
N CYS A 37 -6.06 -2.13 -7.27
CA CYS A 37 -5.56 -3.41 -7.72
C CYS A 37 -4.35 -3.20 -8.63
N PRO A 38 -3.23 -3.90 -8.39
CA PRO A 38 -2.02 -3.74 -9.20
C PRO A 38 -2.31 -4.13 -10.65
N LEU A 39 -1.64 -3.46 -11.58
CA LEU A 39 -1.82 -3.76 -13.01
C LEU A 39 -1.20 -5.12 -13.36
N ARG A 40 -0.04 -5.41 -12.77
CA ARG A 40 0.68 -6.67 -12.95
C ARG A 40 0.46 -7.58 -11.76
N GLN A 41 0.45 -8.89 -12.00
CA GLN A 41 0.51 -9.86 -10.92
C GLN A 41 1.82 -9.64 -10.15
N VAL A 42 1.71 -9.49 -8.82
CA VAL A 42 2.88 -9.37 -7.95
C VAL A 42 3.61 -10.71 -7.96
N ALA A 43 4.87 -10.68 -8.38
CA ALA A 43 5.78 -11.81 -8.50
C ALA A 43 7.22 -11.33 -8.22
N ASN A 44 8.16 -12.27 -8.10
CA ASN A 44 9.57 -11.91 -7.88
C ASN A 44 10.06 -10.93 -8.96
N GLY A 45 10.59 -9.78 -8.52
CA GLY A 45 11.08 -8.72 -9.41
C GLY A 45 10.01 -7.77 -9.94
N VAL A 46 8.73 -7.93 -9.56
CA VAL A 46 7.65 -6.99 -9.90
C VAL A 46 7.33 -6.14 -8.67
N LYS A 47 7.56 -4.83 -8.78
CA LYS A 47 7.26 -3.86 -7.73
C LYS A 47 6.01 -3.07 -8.11
N GLU A 48 4.92 -3.30 -7.40
CA GLU A 48 3.68 -2.53 -7.50
C GLU A 48 3.45 -1.81 -6.17
N TYR A 49 3.00 -0.57 -6.22
CA TYR A 49 2.94 0.28 -5.03
C TYR A 49 1.80 1.29 -5.09
N LEU A 50 1.33 1.65 -3.90
CA LEU A 50 0.52 2.84 -3.68
C LEU A 50 1.42 3.95 -3.18
N GLU A 51 1.40 5.09 -3.87
CA GLU A 51 2.13 6.26 -3.44
C GLU A 51 1.18 7.31 -2.84
N ILE A 52 1.52 7.77 -1.63
CA ILE A 52 0.78 8.82 -0.93
C ILE A 52 1.73 10.00 -0.78
N ASP A 53 1.40 11.08 -1.48
CA ASP A 53 2.08 12.36 -1.31
C ASP A 53 1.53 13.07 -0.06
N PHE A 54 2.43 13.34 0.88
CA PHE A 54 2.15 14.27 1.96
C PHE A 54 2.69 15.64 1.60
N VAL A 55 1.81 16.64 1.51
CA VAL A 55 2.11 18.04 1.18
C VAL A 55 3.05 18.73 2.22
N GLY A 56 3.54 17.98 3.22
CA GLY A 56 4.42 18.44 4.28
C GLY A 56 5.12 17.27 4.99
N GLU A 57 5.92 17.57 6.02
CA GLU A 57 6.48 16.54 6.88
C GLU A 57 5.45 16.11 7.93
N TYR A 58 5.15 14.81 7.99
CA TYR A 58 4.24 14.25 8.98
C TYR A 58 4.91 13.11 9.75
N ARG A 59 4.52 12.99 11.02
CA ARG A 59 4.81 11.79 11.81
C ARG A 59 3.66 10.81 11.65
N ILE A 60 3.92 9.70 10.99
CA ILE A 60 2.97 8.60 10.86
C ILE A 60 3.18 7.64 12.02
N SER A 61 2.11 7.35 12.76
CA SER A 61 2.15 6.45 13.92
C SER A 61 1.55 5.08 13.62
N GLN A 62 0.66 4.97 12.64
CA GLN A 62 -0.09 3.75 12.32
C GLN A 62 -0.44 3.68 10.84
N THR A 63 -0.69 2.47 10.35
CA THR A 63 -1.24 2.19 9.03
C THR A 63 -2.42 1.24 9.15
N GLU A 64 -3.39 1.37 8.25
CA GLU A 64 -4.54 0.49 8.13
C GLU A 64 -4.61 0.03 6.67
N THR A 65 -4.98 -1.23 6.45
CA THR A 65 -5.14 -1.79 5.11
C THR A 65 -6.56 -2.35 4.99
N GLN A 66 -7.13 -2.26 3.80
CA GLN A 66 -8.43 -2.83 3.49
C GLN A 66 -8.34 -3.52 2.13
N GLY A 67 -8.92 -4.72 2.04
CA GLY A 67 -9.15 -5.38 0.76
C GLY A 67 -10.36 -4.82 0.03
N ARG A 68 -10.64 -5.38 -1.14
CA ARG A 68 -11.87 -5.09 -1.88
C ARG A 68 -13.06 -5.69 -1.14
N PHE A 69 -14.07 -4.89 -0.79
CA PHE A 69 -15.30 -5.44 -0.20
C PHE A 69 -16.24 -5.97 -1.29
N GLY A 70 -16.47 -5.20 -2.36
CA GLY A 70 -17.17 -5.70 -3.54
C GLY A 70 -18.58 -6.23 -3.24
N ASN A 71 -19.37 -5.47 -2.47
CA ASN A 71 -20.69 -5.88 -1.96
C ASN A 71 -20.68 -7.23 -1.21
N GLY A 72 -19.60 -7.53 -0.49
CA GLY A 72 -19.44 -8.78 0.27
C GLY A 72 -18.95 -9.97 -0.55
N LEU A 73 -18.73 -9.79 -1.85
CA LEU A 73 -18.17 -10.81 -2.75
C LEU A 73 -16.67 -10.67 -2.97
N GLY A 74 -16.07 -9.59 -2.48
CA GLY A 74 -14.63 -9.37 -2.52
C GLY A 74 -13.89 -10.42 -1.71
N ARG A 75 -12.78 -10.91 -2.29
CA ARG A 75 -11.88 -11.90 -1.69
C ARG A 75 -10.43 -11.47 -1.74
N GLU A 76 -10.20 -10.27 -2.28
CA GLU A 76 -8.87 -9.77 -2.59
C GLU A 76 -8.44 -8.79 -1.51
N PHE A 77 -7.37 -9.16 -0.80
CA PHE A 77 -6.72 -8.33 0.20
C PHE A 77 -5.22 -8.59 0.14
N VAL A 78 -4.45 -7.66 0.70
CA VAL A 78 -3.00 -7.82 0.85
C VAL A 78 -2.70 -8.62 2.11
N GLU A 79 -1.85 -9.64 2.03
CA GLU A 79 -1.44 -10.44 3.19
C GLU A 79 -0.22 -9.87 3.89
N GLN A 80 0.65 -9.20 3.14
CA GLN A 80 1.83 -8.53 3.67
C GLN A 80 2.23 -7.33 2.82
N PHE A 81 2.83 -6.33 3.44
CA PHE A 81 3.28 -5.13 2.72
C PHE A 81 4.61 -4.63 3.27
N GLN A 82 5.30 -3.82 2.47
CA GLN A 82 6.44 -3.03 2.89
C GLN A 82 6.08 -1.56 2.89
N LEU A 83 6.74 -0.80 3.76
CA LEU A 83 6.65 0.65 3.79
C LEU A 83 7.99 1.22 3.32
N GLU A 84 7.96 2.10 2.32
CA GLU A 84 9.10 2.92 1.94
C GLU A 84 8.71 4.39 2.04
N TYR A 85 9.63 5.22 2.53
CA TYR A 85 9.42 6.66 2.62
C TYR A 85 10.57 7.42 1.95
N TRP A 86 10.22 8.58 1.41
CA TRP A 86 11.17 9.54 0.89
C TRP A 86 11.25 10.76 1.82
N ARG A 87 12.48 11.26 2.04
CA ARG A 87 12.70 12.59 2.62
C ARG A 87 13.73 13.32 1.78
N ASN A 88 13.51 14.62 1.56
CA ASN A 88 14.44 15.44 0.78
C ASN A 88 15.87 15.42 1.33
N SER A 89 16.05 15.28 2.64
CA SER A 89 17.37 15.14 3.27
C SER A 89 18.07 13.80 2.98
N LEU A 90 17.32 12.77 2.58
CA LEU A 90 17.85 11.43 2.30
C LEU A 90 18.07 11.21 0.81
N SER A 91 17.33 11.91 -0.06
CA SER A 91 17.39 11.82 -1.52
C SER A 91 17.34 10.38 -2.06
N ARG A 92 16.66 9.49 -1.33
CA ARG A 92 16.46 8.09 -1.68
C ARG A 92 15.23 7.54 -0.96
N TRP A 93 14.67 6.49 -1.53
CA TRP A 93 13.70 5.65 -0.86
C TRP A 93 14.35 4.87 0.27
N VAL A 94 13.73 4.89 1.44
CA VAL A 94 14.20 4.16 2.62
C VAL A 94 13.11 3.21 3.08
N PRO A 95 13.40 1.89 3.19
CA PRO A 95 12.47 0.95 3.78
C PRO A 95 12.33 1.26 5.27
N TYR A 96 11.09 1.39 5.72
CA TYR A 96 10.78 1.48 7.14
C TYR A 96 11.10 0.14 7.80
N LYS A 97 11.76 0.23 8.96
CA LYS A 97 12.09 -0.90 9.81
C LYS A 97 11.43 -0.65 11.16
N ASP A 98 10.75 -1.65 11.69
CA ASP A 98 10.29 -1.55 13.06
C ASP A 98 11.43 -1.75 14.07
N HIS A 99 11.09 -1.69 15.36
CA HIS A 99 12.04 -1.84 16.46
C HIS A 99 12.73 -3.22 16.51
N LEU A 100 12.20 -4.22 15.78
CA LEU A 100 12.81 -5.54 15.62
C LEU A 100 13.57 -5.69 14.30
N GLY A 101 13.68 -4.62 13.51
CA GLY A 101 14.35 -4.60 12.22
C GLY A 101 13.54 -5.21 11.07
N ARG A 102 12.26 -5.53 11.26
CA ARG A 102 11.40 -6.13 10.23
C ARG A 102 10.98 -5.05 9.22
N THR A 103 11.00 -5.41 7.94
CA THR A 103 10.59 -4.55 6.82
C THR A 103 9.29 -5.00 6.15
N TYR A 104 8.85 -6.22 6.45
CA TYR A 104 7.60 -6.82 5.94
C TYR A 104 6.57 -6.87 7.07
N PHE A 105 5.44 -6.22 6.87
CA PHE A 105 4.34 -6.13 7.81
C PHE A 105 3.23 -7.07 7.36
N ARG A 106 2.93 -8.09 8.16
CA ARG A 106 1.80 -8.99 7.91
C ARG A 106 0.49 -8.30 8.28
N VAL A 107 -0.50 -8.43 7.42
CA VAL A 107 -1.87 -8.03 7.71
C VAL A 107 -2.55 -9.19 8.44
N PRO A 108 -3.07 -8.98 9.66
CA PRO A 108 -3.88 -10.00 10.32
C PRO A 108 -5.09 -10.32 9.45
N THR A 109 -5.31 -11.60 9.15
CA THR A 109 -6.53 -12.06 8.50
C THR A 109 -7.72 -11.79 9.43
N GLN A 110 -8.76 -11.13 8.91
CA GLN A 110 -10.04 -10.99 9.60
C GLN A 110 -10.80 -12.32 9.62
#